data_AF-A0A2T5MHM3-F1
#
_entry.id   AF-A0A2T5MHM3-F1
#
_cell.length_a   1.000
_cell.length_b   1.000
_cell.length_c   1.000
_cell.angle_alpha   90.00
_cell.angle_beta   90.00
_cell.angle_gamma   90.00
#
_symmetry.space_group_name_H-M   'P 1'
#
loop_
_entity.id
_entity.type
_entity.pdbx_description
1 polymer ?
#
loop_
_entity_poly.entity_id
_entity_poly.type
_entity_poly.pdbx_seq_one_letter_code
_entity_poly.pdbx_strand_id
1 'polypeptide(L)'
;MPASLPKNEHVRVIETLGPTAQGFSFALEEAQEESEQRIQLRALHLPDYGPIYADWLGNEVKRRIAAGRNQLVARAVGMRKAVDLKILDCTAGLGRDSFTLAALGAQVTMTERHPLIFALLQDAKKRVENSDQYAAAIKRVELLNCDAVDVINREAWDVIYLDPMYEHQGRTALPQKEMQIFHDLTVGSPDATPLLIAARNSSSKRTVVKRAAKAECLGNIKPDLELAGSQARFDIYLKKEPIGMGKFLIR
;
A
#
# COMPACT_ATOMS: atom_id res chain seq x y z
N MET A 1 -37.93 -8.22 -14.15
CA MET A 1 -37.28 -7.05 -14.76
C MET A 1 -36.19 -6.59 -13.80
N PRO A 2 -34.91 -6.52 -14.21
CA PRO A 2 -33.89 -6.00 -13.31
C PRO A 2 -34.13 -4.51 -13.10
N ALA A 3 -34.10 -4.06 -11.85
CA ALA A 3 -34.27 -2.67 -11.48
C ALA A 3 -33.15 -1.83 -12.12
N SER A 4 -33.53 -0.83 -12.91
CA SER A 4 -32.61 0.14 -13.48
C SER A 4 -31.93 0.92 -12.35
N LEU A 5 -30.61 0.85 -12.27
CA LEU A 5 -29.81 1.70 -11.40
C LEU A 5 -30.10 3.19 -11.73
N PRO A 6 -30.16 4.09 -10.73
CA PRO A 6 -30.37 5.50 -10.97
C PRO A 6 -29.22 6.06 -11.81
N LYS A 7 -29.57 6.75 -12.91
CA LYS A 7 -28.62 7.46 -13.78
C LYS A 7 -28.10 8.69 -13.03
N ASN A 8 -26.95 8.59 -12.38
CA ASN A 8 -26.18 9.77 -11.98
C ASN A 8 -25.45 10.31 -13.22
N GLU A 9 -25.84 11.49 -13.68
CA GLU A 9 -25.35 12.15 -14.91
C GLU A 9 -23.89 12.65 -14.84
N HIS A 10 -23.16 12.39 -13.74
CA HIS A 10 -21.75 12.79 -13.58
C HIS A 10 -20.76 11.62 -13.52
N VAL A 11 -21.20 10.39 -13.82
CA VAL A 11 -20.33 9.22 -13.79
C VAL A 11 -19.64 9.04 -15.13
N ARG A 12 -18.34 9.35 -15.21
CA ARG A 12 -17.50 8.87 -16.31
C ARG A 12 -17.15 7.41 -16.08
N VAL A 13 -18.07 6.51 -16.45
CA VAL A 13 -17.87 5.07 -16.37
C VAL A 13 -16.72 4.66 -17.30
N ILE A 14 -15.56 4.33 -16.72
CA ILE A 14 -14.57 3.49 -17.43
C ILE A 14 -14.94 2.05 -17.10
N GLU A 15 -15.78 1.46 -17.93
CA GLU A 15 -16.10 0.03 -17.86
C GLU A 15 -14.87 -0.76 -18.34
N THR A 16 -14.23 -1.50 -17.44
CA THR A 16 -13.27 -2.52 -17.88
C THR A 16 -14.03 -3.77 -18.29
N LEU A 17 -14.30 -3.92 -19.58
CA LEU A 17 -14.69 -5.19 -20.19
C LEU A 17 -13.45 -5.84 -20.80
N GLY A 18 -13.21 -7.11 -20.50
CA GLY A 18 -12.17 -7.91 -21.17
C GLY A 18 -11.10 -8.53 -20.24
N PRO A 19 -9.96 -8.99 -20.79
CA PRO A 19 -8.95 -9.81 -20.11
C PRO A 19 -8.36 -9.20 -18.82
N THR A 20 -8.35 -7.87 -18.72
CA THR A 20 -7.90 -7.11 -17.54
C THR A 20 -8.84 -7.24 -16.34
N ALA A 21 -10.10 -7.64 -16.56
CA ALA A 21 -11.10 -7.75 -15.51
C ALA A 21 -11.31 -9.20 -15.04
N GLN A 22 -10.67 -10.20 -15.66
CA GLN A 22 -10.70 -11.61 -15.25
C GLN A 22 -12.11 -12.21 -14.99
N GLY A 23 -13.16 -11.66 -15.62
CA GLY A 23 -14.55 -12.06 -15.41
C GLY A 23 -15.32 -11.22 -14.38
N PHE A 24 -14.68 -10.25 -13.75
CA PHE A 24 -15.26 -9.24 -12.89
C PHE A 24 -15.58 -7.96 -13.68
N SER A 25 -16.49 -7.15 -13.14
CA SER A 25 -16.85 -5.84 -13.73
C SER A 25 -16.62 -4.74 -12.71
N PHE A 26 -15.89 -3.69 -13.12
CA PHE A 26 -15.59 -2.51 -12.30
C PHE A 26 -15.94 -1.23 -13.04
N ALA A 27 -16.30 -0.20 -12.28
CA ALA A 27 -16.48 1.16 -12.77
C ALA A 27 -15.66 2.13 -11.92
N LEU A 28 -14.79 2.90 -12.58
CA LEU A 28 -14.21 4.09 -11.98
C LEU A 28 -15.25 5.22 -12.12
N GLU A 29 -15.61 5.86 -11.01
CA GLU A 29 -16.69 6.85 -10.93
C GLU A 29 -16.13 8.16 -10.36
N GLU A 30 -16.55 9.29 -10.94
CA GLU A 30 -16.46 10.60 -10.28
C GLU A 30 -17.68 10.77 -9.39
N ALA A 31 -17.46 10.90 -8.08
CA ALA A 31 -18.50 11.13 -7.10
C ALA A 31 -18.38 12.55 -6.54
N GLN A 32 -19.52 13.24 -6.48
CA GLN A 32 -19.67 14.53 -5.84
C GLN A 32 -20.50 14.32 -4.56
N GLU A 33 -19.87 14.48 -3.40
CA GLU A 33 -20.57 14.50 -2.10
C GLU A 33 -20.36 15.86 -1.47
N GLU A 34 -21.46 16.62 -1.28
CA GLU A 34 -21.42 18.01 -0.80
C GLU A 34 -20.43 18.88 -1.63
N SER A 35 -19.34 19.32 -1.00
CA SER A 35 -18.28 20.14 -1.60
C SER A 35 -17.05 19.34 -2.05
N GLU A 36 -17.04 18.01 -1.89
CA GLU A 36 -15.89 17.18 -2.26
C GLU A 36 -16.18 16.35 -3.52
N GLN A 37 -15.33 16.54 -4.54
CA GLN A 37 -15.25 15.67 -5.71
C GLN A 37 -14.18 14.62 -5.46
N ARG A 38 -14.49 13.34 -5.67
CA ARG A 38 -13.53 12.23 -5.55
C ARG A 38 -13.67 11.22 -6.68
N ILE A 39 -12.57 10.55 -6.99
CA ILE A 39 -12.59 9.32 -7.77
C ILE A 39 -12.79 8.14 -6.83
N GLN A 40 -13.73 7.26 -7.19
CA GLN A 40 -14.01 6.04 -6.46
C GLN A 40 -14.18 4.85 -7.43
N LEU A 41 -13.97 3.64 -6.93
CA LEU A 41 -14.09 2.41 -7.71
C LEU A 41 -15.24 1.56 -7.17
N ARG A 42 -16.18 1.19 -8.04
CA ARG A 42 -17.28 0.28 -7.73
C ARG A 42 -17.07 -1.07 -8.40
N ALA A 43 -17.24 -2.15 -7.63
CA ALA A 43 -17.36 -3.49 -8.18
C ALA A 43 -18.81 -3.73 -8.62
N LEU A 44 -19.08 -3.65 -9.93
CA LEU A 44 -20.44 -3.78 -10.49
C LEU A 44 -21.03 -5.19 -10.28
N HIS A 45 -20.17 -6.20 -10.18
CA HIS A 45 -20.53 -7.58 -9.90
C HIS A 45 -20.81 -7.85 -8.41
N LEU A 46 -20.54 -6.87 -7.53
CA LEU A 46 -20.85 -6.89 -6.09
C LEU A 46 -21.74 -5.67 -5.73
N PRO A 47 -23.02 -5.66 -6.14
CA PRO A 47 -23.87 -4.46 -6.01
C PRO A 47 -24.12 -4.02 -4.56
N ASP A 48 -24.04 -4.93 -3.59
CA ASP A 48 -24.20 -4.66 -2.16
C ASP A 48 -22.93 -4.07 -1.51
N TYR A 49 -21.86 -3.91 -2.30
CA TYR A 49 -20.59 -3.37 -1.85
C TYR A 49 -20.55 -1.88 -2.20
N GLY A 50 -20.23 -1.06 -1.20
CA GLY A 50 -19.96 0.35 -1.43
C GLY A 50 -18.70 0.52 -2.28
N PRO A 51 -18.53 1.69 -2.92
CA PRO A 51 -17.32 1.97 -3.66
C PRO A 51 -16.12 2.08 -2.71
N ILE A 52 -14.92 1.88 -3.25
CA ILE A 52 -13.65 2.09 -2.54
C ILE A 52 -12.93 3.31 -3.12
N TYR A 53 -12.21 4.04 -2.28
CA TYR A 53 -11.39 5.19 -2.67
C TYR A 53 -10.30 5.40 -1.63
N ALA A 54 -9.18 6.02 -2.04
CA ALA A 54 -8.09 6.33 -1.13
C ALA A 54 -8.40 7.61 -0.35
N ASP A 55 -8.76 7.51 0.93
CA ASP A 55 -9.12 8.67 1.74
C ASP A 55 -8.01 9.10 2.71
N TRP A 56 -7.15 10.01 2.25
CA TRP A 56 -6.04 10.55 3.05
C TRP A 56 -6.44 11.72 3.96
N LEU A 57 -7.62 12.31 3.74
CA LEU A 57 -8.19 13.38 4.58
C LEU A 57 -9.19 12.84 5.61
N GLY A 58 -9.58 11.58 5.48
CA GLY A 58 -10.51 10.87 6.34
C GLY A 58 -10.05 10.68 7.78
N ASN A 59 -11.03 10.31 8.62
CA ASN A 59 -10.84 10.12 10.05
C ASN A 59 -9.87 8.99 10.41
N GLU A 60 -9.79 7.94 9.58
CA GLU A 60 -8.86 6.83 9.83
C GLU A 60 -7.41 7.32 9.79
N VAL A 61 -7.03 7.99 8.69
CA VAL A 61 -5.68 8.55 8.51
C VAL A 61 -5.38 9.64 9.54
N LYS A 62 -6.33 10.53 9.84
CA LYS A 62 -6.21 11.50 10.95
C LYS A 62 -5.86 10.84 12.28
N ARG A 63 -6.58 9.79 12.66
CA ARG A 63 -6.32 9.04 13.91
C ARG A 63 -4.95 8.37 13.89
N ARG A 64 -4.55 7.80 12.75
CA ARG A 64 -3.22 7.21 12.57
C ARG A 64 -2.14 8.29 12.74
N ILE A 65 -2.26 9.44 12.09
CA ILE A 65 -1.29 10.54 12.23
C ILE A 65 -1.20 11.00 13.70
N ALA A 66 -2.35 11.19 14.36
CA ALA A 66 -2.40 11.60 15.77
C ALA A 66 -1.75 10.58 16.73
N ALA A 67 -1.83 9.28 16.42
CA ALA A 67 -1.14 8.23 17.20
C ALA A 67 0.39 8.29 17.08
N GLY A 68 0.92 9.05 16.12
CA GLY A 68 2.33 9.40 16.05
C GLY A 68 3.26 8.22 15.74
N ARG A 69 4.54 8.39 16.08
CA ARG A 69 5.60 7.42 15.75
C ARG A 69 5.66 6.18 16.66
N ASN A 70 4.74 6.07 17.64
CA ASN A 70 4.64 4.90 18.51
C ASN A 70 3.87 3.74 17.88
N GLN A 71 3.17 4.00 16.77
CA GLN A 71 2.48 2.97 16.00
C GLN A 71 3.44 1.89 15.50
N LEU A 72 2.93 0.67 15.36
CA LEU A 72 3.73 -0.48 14.93
C LEU A 72 4.39 -0.25 13.57
N VAL A 73 3.66 0.30 12.58
CA VAL A 73 4.21 0.58 11.25
C VAL A 73 5.38 1.57 11.31
N ALA A 74 5.23 2.70 12.02
CA ALA A 74 6.28 3.70 12.18
C ALA A 74 7.52 3.14 12.91
N ARG A 75 7.30 2.27 13.90
CA ARG A 75 8.38 1.57 14.60
C ARG A 75 9.08 0.56 13.70
N ALA A 76 8.34 -0.21 12.90
CA ALA A 76 8.88 -1.21 11.99
C ALA A 76 9.80 -0.58 10.95
N VAL A 77 9.38 0.53 10.34
CA VAL A 77 10.21 1.27 9.38
C VAL A 77 11.35 2.05 10.04
N GLY A 78 11.39 2.15 11.38
CA GLY A 78 12.55 2.68 12.11
C GLY A 78 12.48 4.17 12.46
N MET A 79 11.31 4.81 12.33
CA MET A 79 11.12 6.26 12.58
C MET A 79 11.32 6.69 14.05
N ARG A 80 11.52 5.76 14.98
CA ARG A 80 11.88 6.09 16.37
C ARG A 80 13.31 6.66 16.47
N LYS A 81 14.22 6.24 15.57
CA LYS A 81 15.65 6.62 15.62
C LYS A 81 16.05 7.63 14.55
N ALA A 82 15.27 7.75 13.50
CA ALA A 82 15.60 8.57 12.34
C ALA A 82 14.40 9.41 11.90
N VAL A 83 14.69 10.57 11.33
CA VAL A 83 13.76 11.44 10.62
C VAL A 83 14.10 11.41 9.13
N ASP A 84 13.15 11.78 8.27
CA ASP A 84 13.36 11.91 6.82
C ASP A 84 13.83 10.63 6.11
N LEU A 85 13.42 9.46 6.60
CA LEU A 85 13.69 8.17 5.94
C LEU A 85 13.15 8.17 4.51
N LYS A 86 13.96 7.68 3.57
CA LYS A 86 13.50 7.34 2.22
C LYS A 86 12.86 5.95 2.22
N ILE A 87 11.54 5.92 2.04
CA ILE A 87 10.73 4.70 2.06
C ILE A 87 10.18 4.45 0.66
N LEU A 88 10.47 3.27 0.11
CA LEU A 88 9.77 2.75 -1.06
C LEU A 88 8.65 1.82 -0.58
N ASP A 89 7.40 2.16 -0.85
CA ASP A 89 6.26 1.24 -0.71
C ASP A 89 6.04 0.53 -2.04
N CYS A 90 6.30 -0.78 -2.04
CA CYS A 90 6.21 -1.63 -3.21
C CYS A 90 4.78 -2.11 -3.52
N THR A 91 3.81 -1.87 -2.64
CA THR A 91 2.45 -2.39 -2.72
C THR A 91 1.46 -1.35 -2.19
N ALA A 92 1.42 -0.19 -2.84
CA ALA A 92 0.78 0.99 -2.28
C ALA A 92 -0.70 0.79 -1.91
N GLY A 93 -1.48 0.09 -2.73
CA GLY A 93 -2.91 -0.07 -2.51
C GLY A 93 -3.61 1.29 -2.40
N LEU A 94 -4.33 1.54 -1.28
CA LEU A 94 -4.92 2.85 -1.00
C LEU A 94 -3.98 3.83 -0.28
N GLY A 95 -2.72 3.46 -0.04
CA GLY A 95 -1.68 4.34 0.48
C GLY A 95 -1.87 4.79 1.94
N ARG A 96 -2.74 4.12 2.73
CA ARG A 96 -3.05 4.55 4.12
C ARG A 96 -1.83 4.56 5.02
N ASP A 97 -1.09 3.46 5.04
CA ASP A 97 0.13 3.34 5.85
C ASP A 97 1.19 4.30 5.33
N SER A 98 1.39 4.36 4.02
CA SER A 98 2.42 5.17 3.37
C SER A 98 2.19 6.68 3.48
N PHE A 99 0.95 7.15 3.34
CA PHE A 99 0.64 8.56 3.59
C PHE A 99 0.76 8.90 5.08
N THR A 100 0.39 7.99 5.98
CA THR A 100 0.65 8.16 7.43
C THR A 100 2.16 8.33 7.69
N LEU A 101 3.01 7.49 7.09
CA LEU A 101 4.47 7.60 7.23
C LEU A 101 5.01 8.93 6.68
N ALA A 102 4.49 9.39 5.53
CA ALA A 102 4.84 10.69 4.97
C ALA A 102 4.44 11.84 5.90
N ALA A 103 3.23 11.80 6.46
CA ALA A 103 2.75 12.78 7.44
C ALA A 103 3.54 12.77 8.76
N LEU A 104 4.14 11.63 9.12
CA LEU A 104 5.06 11.52 10.26
C LEU A 104 6.50 11.94 9.92
N GLY A 105 6.76 12.33 8.67
CA GLY A 105 8.01 12.97 8.21
C GLY A 105 8.92 12.10 7.34
N ALA A 106 8.49 10.94 6.86
CA ALA A 106 9.26 10.17 5.87
C ALA A 106 9.13 10.74 4.45
N GLN A 107 10.13 10.53 3.60
CA GLN A 107 10.02 10.68 2.14
C GLN A 107 9.53 9.34 1.59
N VAL A 108 8.35 9.31 0.96
CA VAL A 108 7.68 8.07 0.55
C VAL A 108 7.43 8.06 -0.95
N THR A 109 8.03 7.09 -1.63
CA THR A 109 7.70 6.74 -3.01
C THR A 109 6.79 5.52 -2.99
N MET A 110 5.60 5.64 -3.58
CA MET A 110 4.59 4.57 -3.64
C MET A 110 4.48 4.02 -5.06
N THR A 111 4.60 2.70 -5.22
CA THR A 111 4.33 2.03 -6.49
C THR A 111 3.03 1.26 -6.46
N GLU A 112 2.24 1.41 -7.51
CA GLU A 112 1.05 0.60 -7.78
C GLU A 112 1.00 0.25 -9.25
N ARG A 113 0.95 -1.05 -9.56
CA ARG A 113 0.92 -1.55 -10.95
C ARG A 113 -0.48 -1.51 -11.54
N HIS A 114 -1.52 -1.67 -10.73
CA HIS A 114 -2.88 -1.74 -11.22
C HIS A 114 -3.40 -0.32 -11.52
N PRO A 115 -3.73 0.00 -12.78
CA PRO A 115 -4.06 1.37 -13.18
C PRO A 115 -5.31 1.93 -12.47
N LEU A 116 -6.32 1.10 -12.20
CA LEU A 116 -7.51 1.54 -11.45
C LEU A 116 -7.19 1.92 -10.01
N ILE A 117 -6.31 1.18 -9.32
CA ILE A 117 -5.91 1.48 -7.94
C ILE A 117 -5.01 2.71 -7.94
N PHE A 118 -4.10 2.82 -8.91
CA PHE A 118 -3.26 4.00 -9.08
C PHE A 118 -4.07 5.27 -9.31
N ALA A 119 -5.17 5.21 -10.07
CA ALA A 119 -6.06 6.35 -10.26
C ALA A 119 -6.68 6.83 -8.93
N LEU A 120 -7.02 5.92 -8.00
CA LEU A 120 -7.49 6.28 -6.66
C LEU A 120 -6.40 7.00 -5.85
N LEU A 121 -5.14 6.55 -5.92
CA LEU A 121 -4.01 7.21 -5.28
C LEU A 121 -3.77 8.62 -5.83
N GLN A 122 -3.84 8.79 -7.16
CA GLN A 122 -3.70 10.09 -7.81
C GLN A 122 -4.79 11.07 -7.38
N ASP A 123 -6.04 10.60 -7.28
CA ASP A 123 -7.15 11.39 -6.76
C ASP A 123 -6.90 11.81 -5.31
N ALA A 124 -6.51 10.88 -4.43
CA ALA A 124 -6.19 11.19 -3.05
C ALA A 124 -5.07 12.25 -2.93
N LYS A 125 -4.02 12.12 -3.75
CA LYS A 125 -2.93 13.10 -3.80
C LYS A 125 -3.44 14.48 -4.20
N LYS A 126 -4.25 14.58 -5.27
CA LYS A 126 -4.84 15.84 -5.73
C LYS A 126 -5.74 16.47 -4.65
N ARG A 127 -6.57 15.67 -3.98
CA ARG A 127 -7.43 16.18 -2.90
C ARG A 127 -6.63 16.73 -1.72
N VAL A 128 -5.54 16.07 -1.33
CA VAL A 128 -4.65 16.62 -0.28
C VAL A 128 -3.93 17.89 -0.75
N GLU A 129 -3.46 17.94 -2.00
CA GLU A 129 -2.82 19.13 -2.59
C GLU A 129 -3.74 20.35 -2.64
N ASN A 130 -5.03 20.14 -2.83
CA ASN A 130 -6.05 21.17 -2.85
C ASN A 130 -6.64 21.49 -1.47
N SER A 131 -6.13 20.88 -0.40
CA SER A 131 -6.60 21.09 0.96
C SER A 131 -5.58 21.89 1.80
N ASP A 132 -6.05 22.59 2.83
CA ASP A 132 -5.17 23.24 3.81
C ASP A 132 -4.50 22.23 4.78
N GLN A 133 -4.87 20.95 4.68
CA GLN A 133 -4.38 19.89 5.54
C GLN A 133 -3.19 19.16 4.90
N TYR A 134 -2.18 18.85 5.71
CA TYR A 134 -1.05 17.99 5.33
C TYR A 134 -0.21 18.45 4.11
N ALA A 135 -0.19 19.76 3.82
CA ALA A 135 0.62 20.32 2.73
C ALA A 135 2.12 19.96 2.80
N ALA A 136 2.67 19.79 4.00
CA ALA A 136 4.05 19.32 4.18
C ALA A 136 4.22 17.82 3.92
N ALA A 137 3.20 17.00 4.20
CA ALA A 137 3.24 15.56 3.99
C ALA A 137 3.16 15.23 2.49
N ILE A 138 2.30 15.93 1.75
CA ILE A 138 2.08 15.60 0.33
C ILE A 138 3.27 15.93 -0.57
N LYS A 139 4.12 16.87 -0.15
CA LYS A 139 5.42 17.18 -0.77
C LYS A 139 6.45 16.06 -0.58
N ARG A 140 6.19 15.14 0.34
CA ARG A 140 7.03 13.96 0.61
C ARG A 140 6.52 12.71 -0.07
N VAL A 141 5.47 12.81 -0.89
CA VAL A 141 4.85 11.67 -1.58
C VAL A 141 5.11 11.75 -3.07
N GLU A 142 5.74 10.71 -3.59
CA GLU A 142 5.86 10.41 -5.02
C GLU A 142 4.99 9.18 -5.35
N LEU A 143 4.26 9.24 -6.46
CA LEU A 143 3.43 8.13 -6.95
C LEU A 143 3.96 7.65 -8.29
N LEU A 144 4.17 6.34 -8.44
CA LEU A 144 4.63 5.72 -9.68
C LEU A 144 3.69 4.58 -10.11
N ASN A 145 3.18 4.65 -11.34
CA ASN A 145 2.39 3.56 -11.92
C ASN A 145 3.34 2.59 -12.63
N CYS A 146 3.91 1.66 -11.88
CA CYS A 146 4.89 0.70 -12.37
C CYS A 146 4.92 -0.54 -11.48
N ASP A 147 5.61 -1.60 -11.92
CA ASP A 147 5.96 -2.69 -11.03
C ASP A 147 7.08 -2.23 -10.09
N ALA A 148 6.96 -2.58 -8.81
CA ALA A 148 7.92 -2.19 -7.79
C ALA A 148 9.35 -2.68 -8.11
N VAL A 149 9.48 -3.83 -8.77
CA VAL A 149 10.79 -4.40 -9.15
C VAL A 149 11.60 -3.43 -10.02
N ASP A 150 10.93 -2.62 -10.84
CA ASP A 150 11.56 -1.66 -11.74
C ASP A 150 12.20 -0.47 -10.99
N VAL A 151 11.79 -0.22 -9.74
CA VAL A 151 12.23 0.95 -8.95
C VAL A 151 13.01 0.60 -7.69
N ILE A 152 13.04 -0.67 -7.27
CA ILE A 152 13.77 -1.14 -6.08
C ILE A 152 15.24 -0.71 -6.11
N ASN A 153 15.86 -0.69 -7.29
CA ASN A 153 17.28 -0.32 -7.46
C ASN A 153 17.48 1.11 -8.00
N ARG A 154 16.42 1.92 -8.09
CA ARG A 154 16.49 3.30 -8.61
C ARG A 154 17.38 4.20 -7.76
N GLU A 155 17.38 3.99 -6.44
CA GLU A 155 18.19 4.73 -5.49
C GLU A 155 18.44 3.91 -4.21
N ALA A 156 19.25 4.46 -3.30
CA ALA A 156 19.46 3.87 -1.98
C ALA A 156 18.28 4.21 -1.05
N TRP A 157 17.35 3.27 -0.91
CA TRP A 157 16.25 3.35 0.04
C TRP A 157 16.71 3.10 1.48
N ASP A 158 16.20 3.84 2.45
CA ASP A 158 16.39 3.44 3.85
C ASP A 158 15.52 2.24 4.19
N VAL A 159 14.31 2.22 3.64
CA VAL A 159 13.29 1.20 3.91
C VAL A 159 12.61 0.82 2.61
N ILE A 160 12.45 -0.49 2.40
CA ILE A 160 11.49 -1.01 1.44
C ILE A 160 10.32 -1.62 2.23
N TYR A 161 9.10 -1.19 1.95
CA TYR A 161 7.87 -1.61 2.62
C TYR A 161 7.00 -2.44 1.68
N LEU A 162 6.51 -3.58 2.18
CA LEU A 162 5.60 -4.46 1.47
C LEU A 162 4.40 -4.76 2.38
N ASP A 163 3.21 -4.63 1.84
CA ASP A 163 1.94 -5.11 2.38
C ASP A 163 1.23 -5.89 1.26
N PRO A 164 1.81 -7.01 0.81
CA PRO A 164 1.24 -7.74 -0.29
C PRO A 164 -0.11 -8.27 0.17
N MET A 165 -1.13 -7.99 -0.63
CA MET A 165 -2.43 -8.57 -0.39
C MET A 165 -2.30 -10.09 -0.37
N TYR A 166 -2.77 -10.66 0.72
CA TYR A 166 -2.69 -12.08 0.98
C TYR A 166 -3.53 -12.90 0.01
N GLU A 167 -2.94 -13.97 -0.52
CA GLU A 167 -3.71 -15.16 -0.87
C GLU A 167 -4.39 -15.65 0.41
N HIS A 168 -5.71 -15.51 0.49
CA HIS A 168 -6.49 -16.03 1.60
C HIS A 168 -6.61 -17.55 1.47
N GLN A 169 -5.53 -18.27 1.77
CA GLN A 169 -5.65 -19.71 1.94
C GLN A 169 -6.26 -19.99 3.33
N GLY A 170 -7.56 -20.30 3.35
CA GLY A 170 -8.16 -21.06 4.45
C GLY A 170 -8.86 -20.28 5.57
N ARG A 171 -9.41 -19.08 5.35
CA ARG A 171 -10.40 -18.49 6.28
C ARG A 171 -11.78 -18.36 5.65
N THR A 172 -12.78 -18.92 6.32
CA THR A 172 -14.21 -18.90 5.95
C THR A 172 -14.92 -17.58 6.26
N ALA A 173 -14.26 -16.63 6.93
CA ALA A 173 -14.81 -15.29 7.13
C ALA A 173 -14.54 -14.45 5.87
N LEU A 174 -15.62 -13.94 5.26
CA LEU A 174 -15.51 -13.00 4.15
C LEU A 174 -14.59 -11.84 4.57
N PRO A 175 -13.57 -11.48 3.76
CA PRO A 175 -12.76 -10.30 4.01
C PRO A 175 -13.64 -9.06 4.19
N GLN A 176 -13.12 -8.01 4.84
CA GLN A 176 -13.77 -6.70 4.78
C GLN A 176 -14.05 -6.35 3.31
N LYS A 177 -15.22 -5.79 3.00
CA LYS A 177 -15.73 -5.61 1.62
C LYS A 177 -14.69 -5.11 0.62
N GLU A 178 -13.88 -4.16 1.05
CA GLU A 178 -12.75 -3.60 0.28
C GLU A 178 -11.71 -4.65 -0.14
N MET A 179 -11.30 -5.54 0.78
CA MET A 179 -10.32 -6.59 0.51
C MET A 179 -10.79 -7.57 -0.58
N GLN A 180 -12.11 -7.78 -0.71
CA GLN A 180 -12.66 -8.61 -1.78
C GLN A 180 -12.57 -7.90 -3.14
N ILE A 181 -12.95 -6.62 -3.20
CA ILE A 181 -12.82 -5.81 -4.42
C ILE A 181 -11.35 -5.77 -4.89
N PHE A 182 -10.44 -5.55 -3.95
CA PHE A 182 -9.00 -5.59 -4.21
C PHE A 182 -8.56 -6.98 -4.71
N HIS A 183 -9.00 -8.05 -4.04
CA HIS A 183 -8.70 -9.42 -4.47
C HIS A 183 -9.13 -9.60 -5.92
N ASP A 184 -10.37 -9.30 -6.28
CA ASP A 184 -10.92 -9.46 -7.62
C ASP A 184 -10.14 -8.66 -8.69
N LEU A 185 -9.61 -7.47 -8.34
CA LEU A 185 -8.72 -6.68 -9.22
C LEU A 185 -7.33 -7.29 -9.41
N THR A 186 -6.90 -8.14 -8.49
CA THR A 186 -5.52 -8.65 -8.41
C THR A 186 -5.45 -10.18 -8.46
N VAL A 187 -6.57 -10.88 -8.72
CA VAL A 187 -6.59 -12.32 -8.95
C VAL A 187 -5.52 -12.67 -9.99
N GLY A 188 -4.85 -13.82 -9.83
CA GLY A 188 -3.76 -14.23 -10.71
C GLY A 188 -2.46 -13.41 -10.59
N SER A 189 -2.37 -12.47 -9.64
CA SER A 189 -1.11 -11.82 -9.29
C SER A 189 -0.06 -12.85 -8.89
N PRO A 190 1.20 -12.69 -9.32
CA PRO A 190 2.27 -13.57 -8.87
C PRO A 190 2.45 -13.47 -7.35
N ASP A 191 2.86 -14.57 -6.74
CA ASP A 191 3.34 -14.61 -5.35
C ASP A 191 4.29 -13.42 -5.09
N ALA A 192 4.14 -12.77 -3.94
CA ALA A 192 4.98 -11.64 -3.55
C ALA A 192 6.37 -12.08 -3.03
N THR A 193 6.66 -13.38 -2.93
CA THR A 193 7.97 -13.90 -2.53
C THR A 193 9.14 -13.37 -3.40
N PRO A 194 9.08 -13.34 -4.74
CA PRO A 194 10.13 -12.76 -5.57
C PRO A 194 10.36 -11.26 -5.29
N LEU A 195 9.29 -10.51 -4.99
CA LEU A 195 9.39 -9.11 -4.60
C LEU A 195 10.16 -8.94 -3.28
N LEU A 196 9.88 -9.79 -2.28
CA LEU A 196 10.65 -9.82 -1.03
C LEU A 196 12.12 -10.16 -1.28
N ILE A 197 12.41 -11.14 -2.13
CA ILE A 197 13.78 -11.51 -2.49
C ILE A 197 14.50 -10.33 -3.14
N ALA A 198 13.87 -9.67 -4.13
CA ALA A 198 14.42 -8.49 -4.78
C ALA A 198 14.70 -7.36 -3.78
N ALA A 199 13.73 -7.06 -2.91
CA ALA A 199 13.87 -6.03 -1.89
C ALA A 199 15.04 -6.30 -0.92
N ARG A 200 15.22 -7.56 -0.50
CA ARG A 200 16.33 -7.96 0.40
C ARG A 200 17.70 -7.91 -0.28
N ASN A 201 17.74 -8.17 -1.59
CA ASN A 201 18.96 -8.12 -2.38
C ASN A 201 19.40 -6.69 -2.74
N SER A 202 18.46 -5.73 -2.71
CA SER A 202 18.73 -4.30 -2.95
C SER A 202 19.69 -3.67 -1.93
N SER A 203 20.06 -2.40 -2.16
CA SER A 203 20.88 -1.61 -1.23
C SER A 203 20.10 -1.11 0.01
N SER A 204 18.82 -1.47 0.16
CA SER A 204 18.00 -0.97 1.28
C SER A 204 18.55 -1.40 2.63
N LYS A 205 18.47 -0.52 3.65
CA LYS A 205 18.96 -0.83 5.00
C LYS A 205 18.03 -1.82 5.72
N ARG A 206 16.75 -1.80 5.39
CA ARG A 206 15.76 -2.75 5.89
C ARG A 206 14.61 -2.96 4.90
N THR A 207 14.08 -4.16 4.92
CA THR A 207 12.81 -4.50 4.27
C THR A 207 11.78 -4.84 5.35
N VAL A 208 10.60 -4.25 5.27
CA VAL A 208 9.50 -4.46 6.22
C VAL A 208 8.33 -5.06 5.47
N VAL A 209 7.84 -6.20 5.94
CA VAL A 209 6.66 -6.86 5.38
C VAL A 209 5.54 -6.85 6.41
N LYS A 210 4.43 -6.21 6.10
CA LYS A 210 3.23 -6.27 6.92
C LYS A 210 2.54 -7.60 6.71
N ARG A 211 2.11 -8.19 7.81
CA ARG A 211 1.46 -9.49 7.86
C ARG A 211 0.24 -9.47 8.78
N ALA A 212 -0.78 -10.29 8.52
CA ALA A 212 -1.80 -10.60 9.53
C ALA A 212 -1.13 -11.33 10.70
N ALA A 213 -1.56 -11.06 11.94
CA ALA A 213 -0.85 -11.49 13.16
C ALA A 213 -0.51 -13.00 13.21
N LYS A 214 -1.37 -13.85 12.64
CA LYS A 214 -1.23 -15.32 12.62
C LYS A 214 -0.86 -15.91 11.25
N ALA A 215 -0.58 -15.08 10.25
CA ALA A 215 -0.21 -15.59 8.95
C ALA A 215 1.24 -16.10 8.94
N GLU A 216 1.56 -17.00 8.02
CA GLU A 216 2.93 -17.45 7.78
C GLU A 216 3.80 -16.30 7.24
N CYS A 217 5.12 -16.45 7.38
CA CYS A 217 6.07 -15.52 6.77
C CYS A 217 5.94 -15.56 5.25
N LEU A 218 6.12 -14.42 4.58
CA LEU A 218 6.08 -14.38 3.13
C LEU A 218 7.20 -15.27 2.54
N GLY A 219 6.82 -16.20 1.66
CA GLY A 219 7.73 -17.18 1.07
C GLY A 219 8.40 -18.13 2.07
N ASN A 220 7.83 -18.31 3.27
CA ASN A 220 8.46 -19.04 4.39
C ASN A 220 9.85 -18.50 4.78
N ILE A 221 10.14 -17.24 4.45
CA ILE A 221 11.41 -16.60 4.75
C ILE A 221 11.34 -15.98 6.15
N LYS A 222 12.06 -16.56 7.11
CA LYS A 222 12.11 -16.07 8.49
C LYS A 222 12.69 -14.64 8.57
N PRO A 223 12.02 -13.69 9.24
CA PRO A 223 12.56 -12.34 9.45
C PRO A 223 13.67 -12.31 10.51
N ASP A 224 14.45 -11.23 10.51
CA ASP A 224 15.46 -10.98 11.53
C ASP A 224 14.82 -10.46 12.83
N LEU A 225 13.74 -9.68 12.71
CA LEU A 225 12.95 -9.16 13.83
C LEU A 225 11.45 -9.21 13.48
N GLU A 226 10.61 -9.35 14.50
CA GLU A 226 9.16 -9.26 14.37
C GLU A 226 8.60 -8.21 15.33
N LEU A 227 7.69 -7.37 14.84
CA LEU A 227 6.89 -6.47 15.67
C LEU A 227 5.42 -6.87 15.57
N ALA A 228 4.93 -7.58 16.58
CA ALA A 228 3.57 -8.07 16.63
C ALA A 228 2.62 -7.10 17.34
N GLY A 229 1.41 -6.98 16.79
CA GLY A 229 0.23 -6.39 17.42
C GLY A 229 -0.93 -7.38 17.43
N SER A 230 -2.12 -6.90 17.85
CA SER A 230 -3.31 -7.76 17.94
C SER A 230 -3.85 -8.21 16.58
N GLN A 231 -3.79 -7.35 15.56
CA GLN A 231 -4.35 -7.62 14.23
C GLN A 231 -3.28 -7.89 13.17
N ALA A 232 -2.14 -7.19 13.27
CA ALA A 232 -1.06 -7.26 12.31
C ALA A 232 0.29 -7.48 13.00
N ARG A 233 1.22 -8.05 12.24
CA ARG A 233 2.64 -8.24 12.55
C ARG A 233 3.46 -7.56 11.45
N PHE A 234 4.63 -7.05 11.80
CA PHE A 234 5.60 -6.56 10.82
C PHE A 234 6.87 -7.41 10.91
N ASP A 235 7.14 -8.13 9.83
CA ASP A 235 8.33 -8.95 9.63
C ASP A 235 9.43 -8.03 9.09
N ILE A 236 10.57 -7.95 9.77
CA ILE A 236 11.64 -7.00 9.45
C ILE A 236 12.89 -7.78 9.08
N TYR A 237 13.41 -7.51 7.88
CA TYR A 237 14.64 -8.07 7.34
C TYR A 237 15.67 -6.95 7.29
N LEU A 238 16.80 -7.13 7.98
CA LEU A 238 17.86 -6.13 8.04
C LEU A 238 18.90 -6.42 6.97
N LYS A 239 19.48 -5.37 6.37
CA LYS A 239 20.65 -5.57 5.53
C LYS A 239 21.78 -6.10 6.38
N LYS A 240 22.24 -7.30 6.07
CA LYS A 240 23.46 -7.85 6.66
C LYS A 240 24.61 -7.14 5.97
N GLU A 241 25.46 -6.47 6.74
CA GLU A 241 26.76 -6.07 6.22
C GLU A 241 27.50 -7.34 5.76
N PRO A 242 28.23 -7.28 4.64
CA PRO A 242 29.14 -8.37 4.32
C PRO A 242 30.02 -8.59 5.54
N ILE A 243 30.15 -9.84 6.00
CA ILE A 243 31.10 -10.18 7.05
C ILE A 243 32.46 -9.73 6.50
N GLY A 244 32.95 -8.60 6.99
CA GLY A 244 34.27 -8.11 6.61
C GLY A 244 35.25 -9.22 6.94
N MET A 245 36.01 -9.68 5.95
CA MET A 245 37.24 -10.45 6.19
C MET A 245 37.99 -9.68 7.27
N GLY A 246 38.06 -10.29 8.45
CA GLY A 246 38.67 -9.68 9.61
C GLY A 246 40.04 -9.15 9.22
N LYS A 247 40.36 -7.95 9.72
CA LYS A 247 41.73 -7.47 9.73
C LYS A 247 42.61 -8.56 10.36
N PHE A 248 43.23 -9.41 9.54
CA PHE A 248 44.39 -10.17 9.94
C PHE A 248 45.51 -9.14 10.11
N LEU A 249 45.59 -8.56 11.31
CA LEU A 249 46.84 -8.00 11.80
C LEU A 249 47.77 -9.20 11.99
N ILE A 250 48.65 -9.40 11.01
CA ILE A 250 49.86 -10.19 11.19
C ILE A 250 50.69 -9.44 12.25
N ARG A 251 50.97 -10.12 13.37
CA ARG A 251 51.97 -9.71 14.35
C ARG A 251 53.36 -9.94 13.80
#